data_AF-A0A3D5NPR0-F1
#
_entry.id   AF-A0A3D5NPR0-F1
#
_cell.length_a   1.000
_cell.length_b   1.000
_cell.length_c   1.000
_cell.angle_alpha   90.00
_cell.angle_beta   90.00
_cell.angle_gamma   90.00
#
_symmetry.space_group_name_H-M   'P 1'
#
loop_
_entity.id
_entity.type
_entity.pdbx_description
1 polymer ?
#
loop_
_entity_poly.entity_id
_entity_poly.type
_entity_poly.pdbx_seq_one_letter_code
_entity_poly.pdbx_strand_id
1 'polypeptide(L)' 'MEVFIEACANIGFPMVISIYLLTRIEVKMENLTLSINKLSSALEKSL' A
#
# COMPACT_ATOMS: atom_id res chain seq x y z
N MET A 1 -16.26 -29.30 -11.10
CA MET A 1 -15.34 -28.90 -10.02
C MET A 1 -14.14 -28.14 -10.57
N GLU A 2 -13.53 -28.63 -11.65
CA GLU A 2 -12.39 -28.01 -12.34
C GLU A 2 -12.62 -26.54 -12.76
N VAL A 3 -13.74 -26.22 -13.41
CA VAL A 3 -14.11 -24.84 -13.81
C VAL A 3 -14.19 -23.87 -12.62
N PHE A 4 -14.64 -24.36 -11.46
CA PHE A 4 -14.74 -23.53 -10.26
C PHE A 4 -13.35 -23.20 -9.69
N ILE A 5 -12.43 -24.17 -9.73
CA ILE A 5 -11.03 -23.97 -9.34
C ILE A 5 -10.34 -22.96 -10.27
N GLU A 6 -10.58 -23.06 -11.58
CA GLU A 6 -10.05 -22.14 -12.58
C GLU A 6 -10.58 -20.70 -12.39
N ALA A 7 -11.88 -20.55 -12.12
CA ALA A 7 -12.47 -19.25 -11.78
C ALA A 7 -11.89 -18.65 -10.50
N CYS A 8 -11.70 -19.46 -9.45
CA CYS A 8 -11.04 -19.04 -8.22
C CYS A 8 -9.59 -18.63 -8.46
N ALA A 9 -8.85 -19.31 -9.34
CA ALA A 9 -7.47 -18.93 -9.68
C ALA A 9 -7.42 -17.60 -10.43
N ASN A 10 -8.28 -17.42 -11.44
CA ASN A 10 -8.32 -16.21 -12.27
C ASN A 10 -8.76 -14.95 -11.51
N ILE A 11 -9.55 -15.10 -10.44
CA ILE A 11 -10.00 -13.98 -9.60
C ILE A 11 -9.11 -13.84 -8.36
N GLY A 12 -8.75 -14.95 -7.72
CA GLY A 12 -7.98 -14.99 -6.48
C GLY A 12 -6.57 -14.47 -6.66
N PHE A 13 -5.90 -14.76 -7.78
CA PHE A 13 -4.55 -14.27 -8.04
C PHE A 13 -4.50 -12.73 -8.18
N PRO A 14 -5.30 -12.10 -9.07
CA PRO A 14 -5.37 -10.63 -9.13
C PRO A 14 -5.85 -9.99 -7.81
N MET A 15 -6.73 -10.65 -7.07
CA MET A 15 -7.23 -10.15 -5.78
C MET A 15 -6.12 -10.05 -4.75
N VAL A 16 -5.32 -11.11 -4.56
CA VAL A 16 -4.19 -11.12 -3.61
C VAL A 16 -3.16 -10.07 -4.01
N ILE A 17 -2.84 -9.95 -5.31
CA ILE A 17 -1.93 -8.90 -5.80
C ILE A 17 -2.50 -7.51 -5.48
N SER A 18 -3.78 -7.28 -5.73
CA SER A 18 -4.41 -5.99 -5.46
C SER A 18 -4.33 -5.65 -3.97
N ILE A 19 -4.64 -6.59 -3.09
CA ILE A 19 -4.52 -6.40 -1.63
C ILE A 19 -3.07 -6.06 -1.26
N TYR A 20 -2.10 -6.84 -1.73
CA TYR A 20 -0.68 -6.57 -1.48
C TYR A 20 -0.26 -5.18 -1.95
N LEU A 21 -0.66 -4.78 -3.15
CA LEU A 21 -0.35 -3.47 -3.71
C LEU A 21 -1.01 -2.34 -2.92
N LEU A 22 -2.28 -2.50 -2.52
CA LEU A 22 -3.00 -1.52 -1.70
C LEU A 22 -2.33 -1.33 -0.35
N THR A 23 -2.04 -2.41 0.38
CA THR A 23 -1.30 -2.34 1.66
C THR A 23 0.08 -1.70 1.48
N ARG A 24 0.78 -2.01 0.38
CA ARG A 24 2.08 -1.40 0.08
C ARG A 24 1.97 0.11 -0.19
N ILE A 25 0.93 0.56 -0.87
CA ILE A 25 0.69 1.99 -1.14
C ILE A 25 0.36 2.71 0.16
N GLU A 26 -0.49 2.14 1.01
CA GLU A 26 -0.85 2.70 2.32
C GLU A 26 0.39 2.99 3.16
N VAL A 27 1.30 2.03 3.28
CA VAL A 27 2.58 2.20 3.99
C VAL A 27 3.44 3.31 3.38
N LYS A 28 3.47 3.45 2.05
CA LYS A 28 4.22 4.54 1.40
C LYS A 28 3.61 5.91 1.67
N MET A 29 2.28 6.01 1.69
CA MET A 29 1.58 7.25 2.01
C MET A 29 1.81 7.69 3.45
N GLU A 30 1.75 6.75 4.41
CA GLU A 30 2.08 7.03 5.81
C GLU A 30 3.52 7.56 5.96
N ASN A 31 4.49 6.89 5.31
CA ASN A 31 5.89 7.33 5.32
C ASN A 31 6.09 8.71 4.70
N LEU A 32 5.34 9.05 3.65
CA LEU A 32 5.37 10.38 3.05
C LEU A 32 4.87 11.44 4.04
N THR A 33 3.73 11.20 4.69
CA THR A 33 3.20 12.08 5.74
C THR A 33 4.20 12.28 6.87
N LEU A 34 4.82 11.20 7.35
CA LEU A 34 5.88 11.28 8.37
C LEU A 34 7.08 12.10 7.90
N SER A 35 7.48 11.97 6.64
CA SER A 35 8.61 12.71 6.07
C SER A 35 8.31 14.21 5.97
N ILE A 36 7.09 14.58 5.56
CA ILE A 36 6.63 15.98 5.51
C ILE A 36 6.62 16.59 6.91
N ASN A 37 6.06 15.88 7.90
CA ASN A 37 6.02 16.37 9.29
C ASN A 37 7.43 16.55 9.85
N LYS A 38 8.33 15.58 9.63
CA LYS A 38 9.74 15.69 10.03
C LYS A 38 10.43 16.90 9.39
N LEU A 39 10.16 17.16 8.12
CA LEU A 39 10.70 18.32 7.42
C LEU A 39 10.17 19.63 8.02
N SER A 40 8.86 19.72 8.27
CA SER A 40 8.24 20.90 8.91
C SER A 40 8.85 21.18 10.27
N SER A 41 8.96 20.16 11.13
CA SER A 41 9.56 20.31 12.46
C SER A 41 11.05 20.64 12.41
N ALA A 42 11.79 20.18 11.40
CA ALA A 42 13.20 20.53 11.22
C ALA A 42 13.36 22.01 10.86
N LEU A 43 12.47 22.54 10.01
CA LEU A 43 12.44 23.97 9.65
C LEU A 43 12.08 24.85 10.84
N GLU A 44 11.06 24.48 11.62
CA GLU A 44 10.66 25.19 12.84
C GLU A 44 11.78 25.27 13.87
N LYS A 45 12.58 24.21 14.05
CA LYS A 45 13.73 24.20 14.98
C LYS A 45 14.92 25.04 14.50
N SER A 46 14.98 25.36 13.21
CA SER A 46 16.07 26.14 12.61
C SER A 46 15.82 27.65 12.58
N LEU A 47 14.60 28.07 12.94
CA LEU A 47 14.18 29.46 13.15
C LEU A 47 14.33 29.85 14.63
#